data_AF-A0A1G2LE98-F1
#
_entry.id   AF-A0A1G2LE98-F1
#
_cell.length_a   1.000
_cell.length_b   1.000
_cell.length_c   1.000
_cell.angle_alpha   90.00
_cell.angle_beta   90.00
_cell.angle_gamma   90.00
#
_symmetry.space_group_name_H-M   'P 1'
#
loop_
_entity.id
_entity.type
_entity.pdbx_description
1 polymer ?
#
loop_
_entity_poly.entity_id
_entity_poly.type
_entity_poly.pdbx_seq_one_letter_code
_entity_poly.pdbx_strand_id
1 'polypeptide(L)'
;MKFFSSISPEWALRIGLGAMYLWSGLDIVRHPKSWYWAIRSLPEFAEAAIGKIGIDTFLMIQGAGELALAILLLVPFLPRRLLRWVAFLNALEIALILLLVGVDAITFRDIGVLGGAVALWLMSLRS
;
A
#
# COMPACT_ATOMS: atom_id res chain seq x y z
N MET A 1 22.11 -20.10 -6.55
CA MET A 1 21.34 -20.28 -5.29
C MET A 1 21.88 -19.47 -4.10
N LYS A 2 23.14 -18.99 -4.07
CA LYS A 2 23.69 -18.17 -2.95
C LYS A 2 23.14 -16.73 -2.82
N PHE A 3 22.45 -16.21 -3.83
CA PHE A 3 21.92 -14.83 -3.81
C PHE A 3 20.66 -14.67 -2.95
N PHE A 4 19.77 -15.67 -2.94
CA PHE A 4 18.54 -15.62 -2.15
C PHE A 4 18.75 -15.95 -0.67
N SER A 5 19.88 -16.57 -0.30
CA SER A 5 20.20 -16.91 1.09
C SER A 5 20.66 -15.72 1.94
N SER A 6 20.93 -14.56 1.34
CA SER A 6 21.41 -13.37 2.06
C SER A 6 20.33 -12.32 2.32
N ILE A 7 19.13 -12.47 1.73
CA ILE A 7 18.02 -11.52 1.92
C ILE A 7 17.21 -11.94 3.14
N SER A 8 17.12 -11.07 4.16
CA SER A 8 16.25 -11.35 5.30
C SER A 8 14.78 -11.35 4.87
N PRO A 9 13.90 -12.13 5.52
CA PRO A 9 12.46 -12.13 5.19
C PRO A 9 11.84 -10.74 5.28
N GLU A 10 12.30 -9.91 6.23
CA GLU A 10 11.90 -8.51 6.34
C GLU A 10 12.20 -7.72 5.07
N TRP A 11 13.41 -7.86 4.53
CA TRP A 11 13.81 -7.18 3.30
C TRP A 11 13.05 -7.69 2.08
N ALA A 12 12.78 -8.98 1.99
CA ALA A 12 11.93 -9.53 0.94
C ALA A 12 10.53 -8.91 0.96
N LEU A 13 9.92 -8.77 2.15
CA LEU A 13 8.62 -8.12 2.31
C LEU A 13 8.67 -6.63 1.95
N ARG A 14 9.69 -5.91 2.43
CA ARG A 14 9.88 -4.48 2.13
C ARG A 14 10.02 -4.22 0.64
N ILE A 15 10.78 -5.07 -0.08
CA ILE A 15 10.96 -4.95 -1.52
C ILE A 15 9.65 -5.24 -2.25
N GLY A 16 8.95 -6.32 -1.90
CA GLY A 16 7.69 -6.68 -2.56
C GLY A 16 6.61 -5.61 -2.37
N LEU A 17 6.37 -5.18 -1.13
CA LEU A 17 5.39 -4.16 -0.80
C LEU A 17 5.81 -2.78 -1.36
N GLY A 18 7.09 -2.43 -1.25
CA GLY A 18 7.62 -1.18 -1.78
C GLY A 18 7.53 -1.10 -3.31
N ALA A 19 7.82 -2.19 -4.03
CA ALA A 19 7.69 -2.25 -5.48
C ALA A 19 6.23 -2.15 -5.94
N MET A 20 5.30 -2.78 -5.20
CA MET A 20 3.86 -2.64 -5.44
C MET A 20 3.43 -1.18 -5.37
N TYR A 21 3.73 -0.50 -4.25
CA TYR A 21 3.39 0.92 -4.07
C TYR A 21 4.09 1.84 -5.05
N LEU A 22 5.33 1.52 -5.43
CA LEU A 22 6.05 2.29 -6.44
C LEU A 22 5.32 2.23 -7.78
N TRP A 23 4.83 1.04 -8.16
CA TRP A 23 4.08 0.84 -9.39
C TRP A 23 2.70 1.53 -9.34
N SER A 24 1.90 1.23 -8.32
CA SER A 24 0.54 1.80 -8.20
C SER A 24 0.58 3.31 -8.03
N GLY A 25 1.43 3.83 -7.15
CA GLY A 25 1.56 5.27 -6.93
C GLY A 25 2.01 6.03 -8.17
N LEU A 26 2.96 5.47 -8.95
CA LEU A 26 3.40 6.09 -10.20
C LEU A 26 2.29 6.12 -11.26
N ASP A 27 1.53 5.03 -11.38
CA ASP A 27 0.43 4.96 -12.35
C ASP A 27 -0.73 5.88 -11.95
N ILE A 28 -1.12 5.89 -10.67
CA ILE A 28 -2.18 6.79 -10.16
C ILE A 28 -1.85 8.26 -10.44
N VAL A 29 -0.61 8.68 -10.18
CA VAL A 29 -0.20 10.08 -10.40
C VAL A 29 -0.18 10.45 -11.88
N ARG A 30 0.20 9.52 -12.77
CA ARG A 30 0.30 9.76 -14.22
C ARG A 30 -1.03 9.61 -14.95
N HIS A 31 -1.88 8.70 -14.50
CA HIS A 31 -3.10 8.28 -15.17
C HIS A 31 -4.27 8.14 -14.15
N PRO A 32 -4.65 9.17 -13.38
CA PRO A 32 -5.65 9.03 -12.32
C PRO A 32 -6.99 8.46 -12.80
N LYS A 33 -7.37 8.73 -14.05
CA LYS A 33 -8.61 8.21 -14.66
C LYS A 33 -8.65 6.68 -14.79
N SER A 34 -7.51 5.99 -14.85
CA SER A 34 -7.48 4.51 -14.87
C SER A 34 -7.88 3.90 -13.52
N TRP A 35 -7.96 4.71 -12.45
CA TRP A 35 -8.25 4.28 -11.08
C TRP A 35 -9.64 4.66 -10.59
N TYR A 36 -10.48 5.30 -11.42
CA TYR A 36 -11.83 5.70 -11.04
C TYR A 36 -12.72 4.52 -10.62
N TRP A 37 -12.47 3.33 -11.17
CA TRP A 37 -13.21 2.12 -10.82
C TRP A 37 -13.04 1.75 -9.33
N ALA A 38 -11.87 2.03 -8.74
CA ALA A 38 -11.62 1.76 -7.32
C ALA A 38 -12.46 2.66 -6.42
N ILE A 39 -12.66 3.92 -6.84
CA ILE A 39 -13.48 4.90 -6.11
C ILE A 39 -14.97 4.57 -6.19
N ARG A 40 -15.46 4.17 -7.38
CA ARG A 40 -16.87 3.79 -7.59
C ARG A 40 -17.29 2.52 -6.84
N SER A 41 -16.31 1.77 -6.36
CA SER A 41 -16.54 0.55 -5.56
C SER A 41 -16.64 0.85 -4.07
N LEU A 42 -16.39 2.10 -3.64
CA LEU A 42 -16.50 2.50 -2.25
C LEU A 42 -17.96 2.73 -1.83
N PRO A 43 -18.27 2.70 -0.52
CA PRO A 43 -19.58 3.07 -0.04
C PRO A 43 -19.89 4.56 -0.31
N GLU A 44 -21.17 4.89 -0.45
CA GLU A 44 -21.64 6.24 -0.83
C GLU A 44 -21.06 7.37 0.05
N PHE A 45 -20.90 7.13 1.36
CA PHE A 45 -20.33 8.13 2.27
C PHE A 45 -18.88 8.49 1.90
N ALA A 46 -18.09 7.51 1.47
CA ALA A 46 -16.70 7.69 1.09
C ALA A 46 -16.60 8.36 -0.29
N GLU A 47 -17.41 7.92 -1.24
CA GLU A 47 -17.50 8.55 -2.56
C GLU A 47 -17.93 10.04 -2.44
N ALA A 48 -18.93 10.34 -1.61
CA ALA A 48 -19.38 11.70 -1.36
C ALA A 48 -18.31 12.57 -0.69
N ALA A 49 -17.51 12.02 0.23
CA ALA A 49 -16.40 12.74 0.85
C ALA A 49 -15.30 13.07 -0.17
N ILE A 50 -14.95 12.11 -1.02
CA ILE A 50 -13.97 12.28 -2.11
C ILE A 50 -14.47 13.30 -3.14
N GLY A 51 -15.76 13.24 -3.49
CA GLY A 51 -16.40 14.17 -4.44
C GLY A 51 -16.28 15.64 -4.05
N LYS A 52 -16.19 15.97 -2.75
CA LYS A 52 -15.99 17.35 -2.27
C LYS A 52 -14.61 17.91 -2.59
N ILE A 53 -13.60 17.05 -2.67
CA ILE A 53 -12.20 17.43 -2.96
C ILE A 53 -11.91 17.29 -4.45
N GLY A 54 -12.63 16.41 -5.13
CA GLY A 54 -12.43 16.05 -6.53
C GLY A 54 -11.68 14.73 -6.64
N ILE A 55 -12.21 13.81 -7.46
CA ILE A 55 -11.68 12.44 -7.62
C ILE A 55 -10.22 12.46 -8.08
N ASP A 56 -9.88 13.28 -9.08
CA ASP A 56 -8.51 13.38 -9.57
C ASP A 56 -7.54 13.87 -8.48
N THR A 57 -7.95 14.89 -7.72
CA THR A 57 -7.13 15.43 -6.62
C THR A 57 -6.93 14.40 -5.52
N PHE A 58 -7.99 13.69 -5.13
CA PHE A 58 -7.91 12.61 -4.15
C PHE A 58 -6.95 11.51 -4.62
N LEU A 59 -7.10 11.03 -5.85
CA LEU A 59 -6.24 10.00 -6.42
C LEU A 59 -4.79 10.47 -6.51
N MET A 60 -4.52 11.69 -6.95
CA MET A 60 -3.15 12.22 -6.97
C MET A 60 -2.52 12.29 -5.57
N ILE A 61 -3.29 12.67 -4.54
CA ILE A 61 -2.83 12.66 -3.14
C ILE A 61 -2.55 11.23 -2.67
N GLN A 62 -3.45 10.29 -2.96
CA GLN A 62 -3.26 8.88 -2.65
C GLN A 62 -2.00 8.33 -3.32
N GLY A 63 -1.84 8.52 -4.63
CA GLY A 63 -0.67 8.06 -5.38
C GLY A 63 0.64 8.68 -4.88
N ALA A 64 0.62 9.96 -4.48
CA ALA A 64 1.78 10.59 -3.83
C ALA A 64 2.08 9.94 -2.46
N GLY A 65 1.06 9.60 -1.68
CA GLY A 65 1.17 8.86 -0.43
C GLY A 65 1.76 7.46 -0.63
N GLU A 66 1.29 6.72 -1.64
CA GLU A 66 1.81 5.42 -2.01
C GLU A 66 3.28 5.50 -2.43
N LEU A 67 3.68 6.49 -3.23
CA LEU A 67 5.08 6.73 -3.58
C LEU A 67 5.94 7.03 -2.33
N ALA A 68 5.41 7.79 -1.37
CA ALA A 68 6.11 8.03 -0.11
C ALA A 68 6.30 6.74 0.70
N LEU A 69 5.27 5.90 0.80
CA LEU A 69 5.36 4.58 1.44
C LEU A 69 6.37 3.68 0.72
N ALA A 70 6.37 3.67 -0.61
CA ALA A 70 7.34 2.93 -1.42
C ALA A 70 8.78 3.33 -1.08
N ILE A 71 9.07 4.63 -1.08
CA ILE A 71 10.40 5.15 -0.76
C ILE A 71 10.78 4.74 0.66
N LEU A 72 9.90 4.95 1.64
CA LEU A 72 10.18 4.60 3.04
C LEU A 72 10.45 3.09 3.20
N LEU A 73 9.66 2.23 2.57
CA LEU A 73 9.86 0.79 2.61
C LEU A 73 11.19 0.38 1.97
N LEU A 74 11.65 1.04 0.92
CA LEU A 74 12.86 0.67 0.18
C LEU A 74 14.16 1.29 0.74
N VAL A 75 14.08 2.30 1.62
CA VAL A 75 15.27 2.97 2.19
C VAL A 75 16.00 2.08 3.22
N PRO A 76 17.28 1.72 3.02
CA PRO A 76 17.94 0.72 3.87
C PRO A 76 18.24 1.14 5.29
N PHE A 77 18.35 2.44 5.54
CA PHE A 77 18.68 3.04 6.83
C PHE A 77 17.45 3.58 7.58
N LEU A 78 16.24 3.07 7.28
CA LEU A 78 15.02 3.53 7.94
C LEU A 78 15.03 3.18 9.44
N PRO A 79 14.86 4.16 10.35
CA PRO A 79 14.82 3.90 11.78
C PRO A 79 13.70 2.91 12.14
N ARG A 80 13.97 1.98 13.08
CA ARG A 80 13.02 0.91 13.44
C ARG A 80 11.66 1.42 13.90
N ARG A 81 11.63 2.56 14.61
CA ARG A 81 10.39 3.22 15.02
C ARG A 81 9.57 3.69 13.82
N LEU A 82 10.22 4.22 12.79
CA LEU A 82 9.55 4.68 11.58
C LEU A 82 9.09 3.49 10.72
N LEU A 83 9.92 2.45 10.59
CA LEU A 83 9.51 1.21 9.90
C LEU A 83 8.24 0.60 10.51
N ARG A 84 8.12 0.60 11.84
CA ARG A 84 6.91 0.14 12.54
C ARG A 84 5.65 0.88 12.08
N TRP A 85 5.72 2.20 12.04
CA TRP A 85 4.59 3.02 11.59
C TRP A 85 4.31 2.84 10.10
N VAL A 86 5.34 2.78 9.26
CA VAL A 86 5.18 2.56 7.80
C VAL A 86 4.55 1.20 7.53
N ALA A 87 5.02 0.15 8.19
CA ALA A 87 4.45 -1.19 8.05
C ALA A 87 3.01 -1.27 8.57
N PHE A 88 2.71 -0.59 9.68
CA PHE A 88 1.35 -0.47 10.19
C PHE A 88 0.41 0.26 9.21
N LEU A 89 0.84 1.41 8.69
CA LEU A 89 0.06 2.20 7.73
C LEU A 89 -0.21 1.41 6.46
N ASN A 90 0.78 0.69 5.95
CA ASN A 90 0.61 -0.23 4.82
C ASN A 90 -0.43 -1.32 5.12
N ALA A 91 -0.32 -2.00 6.27
CA ALA A 91 -1.30 -3.03 6.66
C ALA A 91 -2.72 -2.43 6.81
N LEU A 92 -2.81 -1.23 7.38
CA LEU A 92 -4.08 -0.51 7.56
C LEU A 92 -4.69 -0.12 6.21
N GLU A 93 -3.90 0.39 5.27
CA GLU A 93 -4.37 0.79 3.95
C GLU A 93 -4.97 -0.39 3.19
N ILE A 94 -4.24 -1.51 3.09
CA ILE A 94 -4.74 -2.72 2.40
C ILE A 94 -5.97 -3.28 3.12
N ALA A 95 -6.00 -3.25 4.46
CA ALA A 95 -7.17 -3.66 5.22
C ALA A 95 -8.38 -2.76 4.94
N LEU A 96 -8.20 -1.43 4.86
CA LEU A 96 -9.27 -0.50 4.52
C LEU A 96 -9.75 -0.69 3.10
N ILE A 97 -8.87 -0.96 2.13
CA ILE A 97 -9.26 -1.30 0.76
C ILE A 97 -10.16 -2.54 0.78
N LEU A 98 -9.72 -3.63 1.41
CA LEU A 98 -10.50 -4.87 1.50
C LEU A 98 -11.86 -4.68 2.21
N LEU A 99 -11.90 -3.86 3.26
CA LEU A 99 -13.13 -3.62 4.02
C LEU A 99 -14.11 -2.69 3.30
N LEU A 100 -13.61 -1.69 2.57
CA LEU A 100 -14.44 -0.66 1.96
C LEU A 100 -14.81 -0.96 0.51
N VAL A 101 -13.91 -1.54 -0.28
CA VAL A 101 -14.19 -1.95 -1.68
C VAL A 101 -15.03 -3.24 -1.70
N GLY A 102 -14.90 -4.09 -0.68
CA GLY A 102 -15.59 -5.37 -0.60
C GLY A 102 -14.91 -6.46 -1.41
N VAL A 103 -15.66 -7.52 -1.74
CA VAL A 103 -15.14 -8.69 -2.48
C VAL A 103 -15.31 -8.48 -3.98
N ASP A 104 -14.20 -8.38 -4.69
CA ASP A 104 -14.10 -8.21 -6.13
C ASP A 104 -13.16 -9.25 -6.77
N ALA A 105 -12.93 -9.12 -8.08
CA ALA A 105 -12.04 -10.02 -8.83
C ALA A 105 -10.57 -9.91 -8.41
N ILE A 106 -10.18 -8.93 -7.61
CA ILE A 106 -8.78 -8.62 -7.25
C ILE A 106 -8.52 -8.95 -5.76
N THR A 107 -9.58 -9.09 -4.96
CA THR A 107 -9.55 -9.40 -3.53
C THR A 107 -8.69 -10.62 -3.17
N PHE A 108 -8.67 -11.66 -4.00
CA PHE A 108 -7.85 -12.86 -3.76
C PHE A 108 -6.34 -12.54 -3.68
N ARG A 109 -5.87 -11.57 -4.47
CA ARG A 109 -4.50 -11.06 -4.46
C ARG A 109 -4.28 -10.22 -3.21
N ASP A 110 -5.22 -9.34 -2.91
CA ASP A 110 -5.09 -8.34 -1.86
C ASP A 110 -5.06 -8.96 -0.46
N ILE A 111 -5.70 -10.11 -0.26
CA ILE A 111 -5.53 -10.93 0.97
C ILE A 111 -4.07 -11.33 1.18
N GLY A 112 -3.38 -11.75 0.11
CA GLY A 112 -1.95 -12.10 0.17
C GLY A 112 -1.07 -10.88 0.47
N VAL A 113 -1.38 -9.74 -0.14
CA VAL A 113 -0.70 -8.47 0.12
C VAL A 113 -0.88 -8.04 1.59
N LEU A 114 -2.11 -8.12 2.12
CA LEU A 114 -2.40 -7.84 3.52
C LEU A 114 -1.60 -8.76 4.45
N GLY A 115 -1.54 -10.06 4.15
CA GLY A 115 -0.73 -11.01 4.90
C GLY A 115 0.75 -10.61 4.96
N GLY A 116 1.32 -10.19 3.83
CA GLY A 116 2.69 -9.67 3.75
C GLY A 116 2.89 -8.38 4.56
N ALA A 117 1.94 -7.44 4.48
CA ALA A 117 1.98 -6.18 5.23
C ALA A 117 1.90 -6.40 6.74
N VAL A 118 0.98 -7.26 7.20
CA VAL A 118 0.84 -7.64 8.61
C VAL A 118 2.10 -8.37 9.10
N ALA A 119 2.66 -9.29 8.30
CA ALA A 119 3.90 -9.97 8.65
C ALA A 119 5.05 -8.99 8.85
N LEU A 120 5.22 -8.02 7.94
CA LEU A 120 6.24 -6.99 8.07
C LEU A 120 6.04 -6.15 9.34
N TRP A 121 4.80 -5.77 9.64
CA TRP A 121 4.48 -5.03 10.85
C TRP A 121 4.82 -5.83 12.11
N LEU A 122 4.40 -7.10 12.21
CA LEU A 122 4.71 -7.97 13.33
C LEU A 122 6.22 -8.19 13.51
N MET A 123 6.97 -8.35 12.43
CA MET A 123 8.43 -8.44 12.47
C MET A 123 9.06 -7.15 13.00
N SER A 124 8.52 -5.99 12.62
CA SER A 124 9.00 -4.68 13.06
C SER A 124 8.83 -4.42 14.56
N LEU A 125 7.94 -5.16 15.25
CA LEU A 125 7.70 -5.06 16.69
C LEU A 125 8.72 -5.82 17.55
N ARG A 126 9.34 -6.87 17.00
CA ARG A 126 10.19 -7.81 17.77
C ARG A 126 11.65 -7.40 17.90
N SER A 127 12.05 -6.24 17.38
CA SER A 127 13.46 -5.83 17.24
C SER A 127 13.73 -4.46 17.84
#